data_AF-S4RJ01-F1
#
_entry.id   AF-S4RJ01-F1
#
_cell.length_a   1.000
_cell.length_b   1.000
_cell.length_c   1.000
_cell.angle_alpha   90.00
_cell.angle_beta   90.00
_cell.angle_gamma   90.00
#
_symmetry.space_group_name_H-M   'P 1'
#
loop_
_entity.id
_entity.type
_entity.pdbx_description
1 polymer ?
#
loop_
_entity_poly.entity_id
_entity_poly.type
_entity_poly.pdbx_seq_one_letter_code
_entity_poly.pdbx_strand_id
1 'polypeptide(L)'
;VSGLGFGMMSGAFSGVNILAESLGPGTVGIHGDSAHYFLSSAFMTMAMVLLHTAWGVVFFQSCDRKHWWGVAAVVLSHVFVSSLTFANPNYEASLIPAYLMMAAFGTWAYFTSGGSLRNIKSFVTCKSSEYLLASHRQR
;
A
#
# COMPACT_ATOMS: atom_id res chain seq x y z
N VAL A 1 -4.98 -11.66 5.52
CA VAL A 1 -5.53 -10.88 6.66
C VAL A 1 -4.43 -10.23 7.51
N SER A 2 -3.33 -10.95 7.80
CA SER A 2 -2.17 -10.47 8.57
C SER A 2 -1.57 -9.14 8.08
N GLY A 3 -1.32 -8.97 6.78
CA GLY A 3 -0.75 -7.73 6.23
C GLY A 3 -1.66 -6.50 6.39
N LEU A 4 -2.98 -6.66 6.19
CA LEU A 4 -3.96 -5.60 6.39
C LEU A 4 -4.08 -5.17 7.85
N GLY A 5 -4.08 -6.14 8.78
CA GLY A 5 -4.14 -5.84 10.21
C GLY A 5 -2.92 -5.05 10.70
N PHE A 6 -1.72 -5.43 10.25
CA PHE A 6 -0.49 -4.71 10.57
C PHE A 6 -0.48 -3.30 9.98
N GLY A 7 -0.89 -3.15 8.71
CA GLY A 7 -1.01 -1.86 8.06
C GLY A 7 -1.99 -0.92 8.76
N MET A 8 -3.18 -1.42 9.13
CA MET A 8 -4.17 -0.61 9.85
C MET A 8 -3.70 -0.20 11.24
N MET A 9 -3.09 -1.10 12.02
CA MET A 9 -2.56 -0.77 13.34
C MET A 9 -1.46 0.28 13.24
N SER A 10 -0.49 0.07 12.33
CA SER A 10 0.60 1.03 12.09
C SER A 10 0.09 2.38 11.60
N GLY A 11 -0.91 2.38 10.71
CA GLY A 11 -1.53 3.60 10.20
C GLY A 11 -2.30 4.36 11.26
N ALA A 12 -3.02 3.66 12.14
CA ALA A 12 -3.70 4.28 13.27
C ALA A 12 -2.69 4.93 14.24
N PHE A 13 -1.61 4.25 14.60
CA PHE A 13 -0.56 4.83 15.44
C PHE A 13 0.12 6.05 14.81
N SER A 14 0.35 6.02 13.50
CA SER A 14 0.96 7.15 12.78
C SER A 14 0.01 8.32 12.53
N GLY A 15 -1.30 8.05 12.43
CA GLY A 15 -2.29 9.02 11.96
C GLY A 15 -3.16 9.64 13.04
N VAL A 16 -3.43 8.96 14.16
CA VAL A 16 -4.40 9.42 15.16
C VAL A 16 -4.00 10.75 15.80
N ASN A 17 -2.72 10.96 16.08
CA ASN A 17 -2.24 12.22 16.67
C ASN A 17 -2.36 13.38 15.67
N ILE A 18 -1.88 13.17 14.44
CA ILE A 18 -1.93 14.17 13.37
C ILE A 18 -3.38 14.51 13.01
N LEU A 19 -4.27 13.51 13.01
CA LEU A 19 -5.68 13.71 12.72
C LEU A 19 -6.37 14.52 13.83
N ALA A 20 -6.04 14.25 15.10
CA ALA A 20 -6.55 15.04 16.23
C ALA A 20 -6.11 16.51 16.14
N GLU A 21 -4.86 16.77 15.74
CA GLU A 21 -4.34 18.13 15.54
C GLU A 21 -5.01 18.85 14.34
N SER A 22 -5.40 18.11 13.30
CA SER A 22 -6.07 18.66 12.11
C SER A 22 -7.52 19.12 12.34
N LEU A 23 -8.15 18.74 13.46
CA LEU A 23 -9.51 19.16 13.83
C LEU A 23 -9.55 20.59 14.38
N GLY A 24 -8.40 21.15 14.76
CA GLY A 24 -8.28 22.54 15.17
C GLY A 24 -8.42 23.51 13.99
N PRO A 25 -8.83 24.77 14.23
CA PRO A 25 -8.99 25.76 13.15
C PRO A 25 -7.65 26.25 12.55
N GLY A 26 -6.51 25.81 13.09
CA GLY A 26 -5.18 26.21 12.66
C GLY A 26 -4.53 25.16 11.77
N THR A 27 -3.88 25.60 10.68
CA THR A 27 -2.98 24.75 9.90
C THR A 27 -1.54 24.92 10.40
N VAL A 28 -0.73 23.88 10.28
CA VAL A 28 0.73 23.99 10.42
C VAL A 28 1.29 25.04 9.44
N GLY A 29 2.33 25.77 9.87
CA GLY A 29 2.97 26.80 9.04
C GLY A 29 3.34 28.11 9.76
N ILE A 30 2.98 28.26 11.04
CA ILE A 30 3.31 29.45 11.85
C ILE A 30 4.83 29.67 12.01
N HIS A 31 5.63 28.61 11.89
CA HIS A 31 7.10 28.64 11.96
C HIS A 31 7.78 28.43 10.59
N GLY A 32 7.05 28.53 9.47
CA GLY A 32 7.60 28.37 8.11
C GLY A 32 7.44 26.96 7.51
N ASP A 33 6.72 26.06 8.17
CA ASP A 33 6.38 24.74 7.62
C ASP A 33 5.32 24.81 6.51
N SER A 34 5.28 23.79 5.64
CA SER A 34 4.32 23.76 4.55
C SER A 34 2.89 23.49 5.06
N ALA A 35 1.91 24.24 4.56
CA ALA A 35 0.49 24.00 4.86
C ALA A 35 -0.01 22.62 4.37
N HIS A 36 0.77 21.93 3.53
CA HIS A 36 0.47 20.61 2.97
C HIS A 36 0.82 19.45 3.90
N TYR A 37 1.39 19.67 5.07
CA TYR A 37 1.81 18.62 6.01
C TYR A 37 0.69 17.63 6.36
N PHE A 38 -0.52 18.11 6.67
CA PHE A 38 -1.65 17.23 6.99
C PHE A 38 -2.03 16.33 5.80
N LEU A 39 -2.09 16.90 4.60
CA LEU A 39 -2.44 16.18 3.38
C LEU A 39 -1.35 15.16 2.98
N SER A 40 -0.08 15.57 3.05
CA SER A 40 1.08 14.71 2.79
C SER A 40 1.14 13.55 3.78
N SER A 41 0.90 13.81 5.07
CA SER A 41 0.87 12.77 6.11
C SER A 41 -0.27 11.77 5.91
N ALA A 42 -1.45 12.24 5.48
CA ALA A 42 -2.58 11.37 5.15
C ALA A 42 -2.27 10.43 3.96
N PHE A 43 -1.74 10.97 2.86
CA PHE A 43 -1.37 10.17 1.69
C PHE A 43 -0.22 9.20 1.99
N MET A 44 0.78 9.63 2.75
CA MET A 44 1.87 8.76 3.19
C MET A 44 1.34 7.60 4.07
N THR A 45 0.43 7.90 5.00
CA THR A 45 -0.20 6.87 5.84
C THR A 45 -0.99 5.87 4.99
N MET A 46 -1.79 6.35 4.03
CA MET A 46 -2.51 5.50 3.09
C MET A 46 -1.57 4.59 2.30
N ALA A 47 -0.49 5.15 1.75
CA ALA A 47 0.52 4.40 1.02
C ALA A 47 1.16 3.31 1.90
N MET A 48 1.51 3.63 3.15
CA MET A 48 2.07 2.68 4.10
C MET A 48 1.10 1.54 4.44
N VAL A 49 -0.20 1.81 4.63
CA VAL A 49 -1.20 0.76 4.91
C VAL A 49 -1.35 -0.20 3.72
N LEU A 50 -1.45 0.34 2.50
CA LEU A 50 -1.56 -0.46 1.28
C LEU A 50 -0.28 -1.27 1.01
N LEU A 51 0.88 -0.66 1.22
CA LEU A 51 2.16 -1.31 1.02
C LEU A 51 2.40 -2.45 2.03
N HIS A 52 2.00 -2.30 3.30
CA HIS A 52 2.00 -3.40 4.28
C HIS A 52 1.08 -4.56 3.90
N THR A 53 -0.04 -4.24 3.26
CA THR A 53 -0.94 -5.28 2.73
C THR A 53 -0.26 -6.09 1.64
N ALA A 54 0.38 -5.41 0.68
CA ALA A 54 1.13 -6.05 -0.40
C ALA A 54 2.34 -6.84 0.11
N TRP A 55 3.13 -6.25 1.01
CA TRP A 55 4.25 -6.93 1.68
C TRP A 55 3.82 -8.18 2.42
N GLY A 56 2.69 -8.15 3.13
CA GLY A 56 2.15 -9.33 3.78
C GLY A 56 1.94 -10.48 2.78
N VAL A 57 1.25 -10.22 1.66
CA VAL A 57 0.99 -11.24 0.62
C VAL A 57 2.31 -11.80 0.06
N VAL A 58 3.24 -10.93 -0.33
CA VAL A 58 4.53 -11.35 -0.91
C VAL A 58 5.39 -12.09 0.11
N PHE A 59 5.39 -11.67 1.38
CA PHE A 59 6.13 -12.30 2.46
C PHE A 59 5.66 -13.73 2.72
N PHE A 60 4.35 -13.95 2.90
CA PHE A 60 3.82 -15.30 3.14
C PHE A 60 4.09 -16.23 1.96
N GLN A 61 3.89 -15.76 0.72
CA GLN A 61 4.22 -16.55 -0.46
C GLN A 61 5.71 -16.88 -0.57
N SER A 62 6.58 -15.93 -0.24
CA SER A 62 8.03 -16.14 -0.29
C SER A 62 8.48 -17.16 0.76
N CYS A 63 7.89 -17.12 1.96
CA CYS A 63 8.11 -18.12 3.00
C CYS A 63 7.63 -19.52 2.56
N ASP A 64 6.42 -19.63 2.01
CA ASP A 64 5.84 -20.91 1.57
C ASP A 64 6.65 -21.55 0.43
N ARG A 65 7.16 -20.74 -0.50
CA ARG A 65 8.00 -21.18 -1.62
C ARG A 65 9.48 -21.31 -1.27
N LYS A 66 9.88 -21.08 -0.01
CA LYS A 66 11.30 -20.99 0.45
C LYS A 66 12.16 -20.04 -0.39
N HIS A 67 11.55 -19.00 -0.95
CA HIS A 67 12.20 -18.04 -1.81
C HIS A 67 12.72 -16.85 -0.98
N TRP A 68 13.85 -17.06 -0.30
CA TRP A 68 14.44 -16.10 0.64
C TRP A 68 14.72 -14.71 0.03
N TRP A 69 14.96 -14.63 -1.28
CA TRP A 69 15.09 -13.37 -2.00
C TRP A 69 13.84 -12.48 -1.89
N GLY A 70 12.64 -13.06 -1.91
CA GLY A 70 11.40 -12.29 -1.76
C GLY A 70 11.22 -11.72 -0.36
N VAL A 71 11.65 -12.48 0.66
CA VAL A 71 11.67 -12.01 2.05
C VAL A 71 12.64 -10.85 2.22
N ALA A 72 13.86 -10.97 1.68
CA ALA A 72 14.85 -9.90 1.71
C ALA A 72 14.33 -8.63 1.00
N ALA A 73 13.68 -8.77 -0.15
CA ALA A 73 13.09 -7.64 -0.88
C ALA A 73 12.01 -6.90 -0.07
N VAL A 74 11.16 -7.63 0.66
CA VAL A 74 10.14 -7.03 1.56
C VAL A 74 10.81 -6.24 2.68
N VAL A 75 11.81 -6.82 3.36
CA VAL A 75 12.50 -6.14 4.47
C VAL A 75 13.26 -4.91 3.99
N LEU A 76 13.98 -5.02 2.87
CA LEU A 76 14.73 -3.90 2.30
C LEU A 76 13.81 -2.77 1.84
N SER A 77 12.71 -3.09 1.16
CA SER A 77 11.74 -2.08 0.74
C SER A 77 11.03 -1.41 1.92
N HIS A 78 10.79 -2.15 3.02
CA HIS A 78 10.27 -1.59 4.27
C HIS A 78 11.19 -0.53 4.85
N VAL A 79 12.46 -0.89 5.06
CA VAL A 79 13.48 0.03 5.59
C VAL A 79 13.70 1.21 4.64
N PHE A 80 13.68 0.98 3.32
CA PHE A 80 13.82 2.02 2.31
C PHE A 80 12.69 3.06 2.40
N VAL A 81 11.43 2.62 2.45
CA VAL A 81 10.29 3.54 2.54
C VAL A 81 10.26 4.26 3.90
N SER A 82 10.63 3.60 4.99
CA SER A 82 10.83 4.27 6.28
C SER A 82 11.98 5.29 6.25
N SER A 83 13.05 5.03 5.50
CA SER A 83 14.15 5.97 5.32
C SER A 83 13.76 7.18 4.47
N LEU A 84 12.87 7.00 3.49
CA LEU A 84 12.32 8.11 2.70
C LEU A 84 11.56 9.10 3.59
N THR A 85 10.83 8.63 4.60
CA THR A 85 10.16 9.53 5.56
C THR A 85 11.11 10.37 6.42
N PHE A 86 12.38 9.99 6.55
CA PHE A 86 13.39 10.83 7.22
C PHE A 86 13.89 12.00 6.35
N ALA A 87 13.64 11.99 5.04
CA ALA A 87 14.08 13.04 4.11
C ALA A 87 13.19 14.32 4.12
N ASN A 88 12.42 14.52 5.19
CA ASN A 88 11.62 15.73 5.41
C ASN A 88 12.56 16.96 5.56
N PRO A 89 12.35 18.12 4.89
CA PRO A 89 11.08 18.74 4.50
C PRO A 89 10.61 18.50 3.04
N ASN A 90 11.32 17.71 2.24
CA ASN A 90 10.95 17.49 0.83
C ASN A 90 9.84 16.44 0.69
N TYR A 91 8.61 16.84 1.01
CA TYR A 91 7.43 15.97 0.97
C TYR A 91 7.21 15.33 -0.41
N GLU A 92 7.37 16.08 -1.51
CA GLU A 92 7.20 15.56 -2.87
C GLU A 92 8.23 14.47 -3.22
N ALA A 93 9.47 14.65 -2.79
CA ALA A 93 10.55 13.70 -3.03
C ALA A 93 10.37 12.38 -2.28
N SER A 94 9.57 12.38 -1.20
CA SER A 94 9.29 11.18 -0.40
C SER A 94 7.98 10.49 -0.85
N LEU A 95 6.98 11.27 -1.26
CA LEU A 95 5.67 10.74 -1.67
C LEU A 95 5.76 9.95 -2.98
N ILE A 96 6.42 10.51 -3.99
CA ILE A 96 6.51 9.90 -5.34
C ILE A 96 7.13 8.48 -5.26
N PRO A 97 8.33 8.28 -4.68
CA PRO A 97 8.91 6.95 -4.60
C PRO A 97 8.11 5.99 -3.71
N ALA A 98 7.43 6.46 -2.65
CA ALA A 98 6.56 5.62 -1.83
C ALA A 98 5.37 5.06 -2.65
N TYR A 99 4.73 5.89 -3.47
CA TYR A 99 3.64 5.47 -4.34
C TYR A 99 4.10 4.56 -5.49
N LEU A 100 5.29 4.80 -6.05
CA LEU A 100 5.88 3.89 -7.05
C LEU A 100 6.16 2.51 -6.43
N MET A 101 6.69 2.48 -5.21
CA MET A 101 6.93 1.23 -4.48
C MET A 101 5.61 0.50 -4.19
N MET A 102 4.57 1.23 -3.78
CA MET A 102 3.23 0.70 -3.57
C MET A 102 2.65 0.09 -4.84
N ALA A 103 2.76 0.76 -5.99
CA ALA A 103 2.29 0.23 -7.27
C ALA A 103 3.06 -1.03 -7.69
N ALA A 104 4.39 -1.04 -7.51
CA ALA A 104 5.24 -2.17 -7.84
C ALA A 104 4.92 -3.40 -6.98
N PHE A 105 4.91 -3.25 -5.64
CA PHE A 105 4.57 -4.35 -4.73
C PHE A 105 3.10 -4.76 -4.82
N GLY A 106 2.19 -3.83 -5.09
CA GLY A 106 0.78 -4.13 -5.34
C GLY A 106 0.59 -4.98 -6.61
N THR A 107 1.32 -4.64 -7.68
CA THR A 107 1.33 -5.43 -8.92
C THR A 107 1.93 -6.81 -8.69
N TRP A 108 3.04 -6.89 -7.94
CA TRP A 108 3.63 -8.18 -7.56
C TRP A 108 2.64 -9.01 -6.73
N ALA A 109 2.02 -8.42 -5.70
CA ALA A 109 1.00 -9.03 -4.86
C ALA A 109 -0.19 -9.59 -5.68
N TYR A 110 -0.59 -8.87 -6.74
CA TYR A 110 -1.63 -9.31 -7.66
C TYR A 110 -1.23 -10.56 -8.44
N PHE A 111 -0.03 -10.58 -9.03
CA PHE A 111 0.45 -11.76 -9.75
C PHE A 111 0.69 -12.96 -8.82
N THR A 112 1.18 -12.72 -7.60
CA THR A 112 1.40 -13.77 -6.58
C THR A 112 0.10 -14.43 -6.15
N SER A 113 -1.00 -13.67 -6.07
CA SER A 113 -2.33 -14.20 -5.73
C SER A 113 -3.06 -14.87 -6.90
N GLY A 114 -2.39 -15.07 -8.04
CA GLY A 114 -2.96 -15.73 -9.23
C GLY A 114 -3.63 -14.76 -10.22
N GLY A 115 -3.43 -13.45 -10.06
CA GLY A 115 -3.87 -12.45 -11.01
C GLY A 115 -3.17 -12.57 -12.36
N SER A 116 -3.88 -12.22 -13.44
CA SER A 116 -3.37 -12.22 -14.81
C SER A 116 -4.01 -11.10 -15.62
N LEU A 117 -3.34 -10.61 -16.67
CA LEU A 117 -3.91 -9.65 -17.62
C LEU A 117 -5.21 -10.18 -18.24
N ARG A 118 -5.37 -11.50 -18.35
CA ARG A 118 -6.63 -12.14 -18.78
C ARG A 118 -7.78 -11.89 -17.80
N ASN A 119 -7.51 -11.89 -16.48
CA ASN A 119 -8.53 -11.59 -15.47
C ASN A 119 -8.98 -10.12 -15.56
N ILE A 120 -8.03 -9.20 -15.76
CA ILE A 120 -8.35 -7.77 -15.95
C ILE A 120 -9.19 -7.58 -17.22
N LYS A 121 -8.79 -8.20 -18.33
CA LYS A 121 -9.55 -8.14 -19.58
C LYS A 121 -10.95 -8.75 -19.42
N SER A 122 -11.07 -9.87 -18.72
CA SER A 122 -12.35 -10.54 -18.46
C SER A 122 -13.29 -9.69 -17.59
N PHE A 123 -12.74 -9.02 -16.57
CA PHE A 123 -13.47 -8.08 -15.72
C PHE A 123 -13.98 -6.87 -16.51
N VAL A 124 -13.09 -6.21 -17.27
CA VAL A 124 -13.46 -5.04 -18.09
C VAL A 124 -14.46 -5.42 -19.20
N THR A 125 -14.37 -6.62 -19.75
CA THR A 125 -15.29 -7.10 -20.80
C THR A 125 -16.58 -7.72 -20.23
N CYS A 126 -16.80 -7.73 -18.89
CA CYS A 126 -17.94 -8.36 -18.21
C CYS A 126 -18.20 -9.85 -18.56
N LYS A 127 -17.25 -10.54 -19.20
CA LYS A 127 -17.37 -11.96 -19.56
C LYS A 127 -17.32 -12.89 -18.35
N SER A 128 -16.90 -12.39 -17.19
CA SER A 128 -16.92 -13.15 -15.94
C SER A 128 -18.33 -13.54 -15.49
N SER A 129 -19.34 -12.71 -15.79
CA SER A 129 -20.75 -13.00 -15.47
C SER A 129 -21.29 -14.14 -16.32
N GLU A 130 -20.98 -14.15 -17.62
CA GLU A 130 -21.32 -15.26 -18.53
C GLU A 130 -20.63 -16.57 -18.14
N TYR A 131 -19.35 -16.55 -17.74
CA TYR A 131 -18.64 -17.76 -17.30
C TYR A 131 -19.19 -18.35 -16.00
N LEU A 132 -19.52 -17.50 -15.02
CA LEU A 132 -20.13 -17.95 -13.76
C LEU A 132 -21.54 -18.50 -13.99
N LEU A 133 -22.35 -17.87 -14.84
CA LEU A 133 -23.68 -18.36 -15.21
C LEU A 133 -23.63 -19.64 -16.04
N ALA A 134 -22.67 -19.79 -16.95
CA ALA A 134 -22.47 -21.02 -17.73
C ALA A 134 -21.98 -22.19 -16.85
N SER A 135 -21.06 -21.92 -15.91
CA SER A 135 -20.61 -22.90 -14.92
C SER A 135 -21.73 -23.37 -14.00
N HIS A 136 -22.67 -22.49 -13.63
CA HIS A 136 -23.80 -22.83 -12.76
C HIS A 136 -24.92 -23.57 -13.51
N ARG A 137 -24.99 -23.43 -14.85
CA ARG A 137 -25.93 -24.16 -15.72
C ARG A 137 -25.44 -25.58 -16.06
N GLN A 138 -24.16 -25.86 -15.89
CA GLN A 138 -23.53 -27.18 -16.14
C GLN A 138 -23.52 -28.10 -14.91
N ARG A 139 -24.03 -27.64 -13.75
CA ARG A 139 -24.33 -28.47 -12.57
C ARG A 139 -25.84 -28.65 -12.46
#